data_AF-A0A6V8MG33-F1
#
_entry.id   AF-A0A6V8MG33-F1
#
_cell.length_a   1.000
_cell.length_b   1.000
_cell.length_c   1.000
_cell.angle_alpha   90.00
_cell.angle_beta   90.00
_cell.angle_gamma   90.00
#
_symmetry.space_group_name_H-M   'P 1'
#
loop_
_entity.id
_entity.type
_entity.pdbx_description
1 polymer ?
#
loop_
_entity_poly.entity_id
_entity_poly.type
_entity_poly.pdbx_seq_one_letter_code
_entity_poly.pdbx_strand_id
1 'polypeptide(L)'
;MVVVPDSVKGKWKAVKVAVADKNAKQQNVYELELGKDFKLPDSDLTLTVENFLPNFVMEGTTLTSISNELKNPAAQLVIHEGKKEIFKGWLFTLYPTTHAFQHPQYGFTLVDYVPAH
;
A
#
# COMPACT_ATOMS: atom_id res chain seq x y z
N MET A 1 7.23 1.03 -15.45
CA MET A 1 5.80 0.66 -15.59
C MET A 1 5.45 -0.42 -14.58
N VAL A 2 4.22 -0.46 -14.08
CA VAL A 2 3.78 -1.52 -13.15
C VAL A 2 2.96 -2.54 -13.92
N VAL A 3 3.30 -3.82 -13.79
CA VAL A 3 2.58 -4.92 -14.44
C VAL A 3 2.13 -5.89 -13.36
N VAL A 4 0.81 -6.02 -13.18
CA VAL A 4 0.23 -7.03 -12.29
C VAL A 4 -0.18 -8.22 -13.17
N PRO A 5 0.45 -9.40 -13.05
CA PRO A 5 0.07 -10.57 -13.83
C PRO A 5 -1.34 -11.05 -13.48
N ASP A 6 -2.05 -11.66 -14.42
CA ASP A 6 -3.40 -12.22 -14.19
C ASP A 6 -3.43 -13.27 -13.07
N SER A 7 -2.34 -14.00 -12.85
CA SER A 7 -2.20 -14.94 -11.73
C SER A 7 -2.29 -14.29 -10.35
N VAL A 8 -2.05 -12.97 -10.27
CA VAL A 8 -2.09 -12.15 -9.05
C VAL A 8 -3.31 -11.21 -9.07
N LYS A 9 -3.63 -10.65 -10.24
CA LYS A 9 -4.75 -9.74 -10.44
C LYS A 9 -6.05 -10.47 -10.12
N GLY A 10 -6.84 -9.91 -9.20
CA GLY A 10 -8.07 -10.54 -8.73
C GLY A 10 -7.87 -11.69 -7.73
N LYS A 11 -6.63 -11.95 -7.26
CA LYS A 11 -6.40 -12.77 -6.05
C LYS A 11 -6.47 -11.96 -4.76
N TRP A 12 -6.38 -10.65 -4.86
CA TRP A 12 -6.35 -9.72 -3.74
C TRP A 12 -7.47 -8.71 -3.91
N LYS A 13 -8.21 -8.48 -2.83
CA LYS A 13 -9.32 -7.53 -2.78
C LYS A 13 -8.94 -6.24 -2.08
N ALA A 14 -8.21 -6.36 -0.98
CA ALA A 14 -7.83 -5.23 -0.15
C ALA A 14 -6.50 -5.49 0.56
N VAL A 15 -5.95 -4.46 1.18
CA VAL A 15 -4.78 -4.53 2.06
C VAL A 15 -5.07 -3.81 3.36
N LYS A 16 -4.49 -4.28 4.47
CA LYS A 16 -4.58 -3.59 5.75
C LYS A 16 -3.32 -2.77 5.99
N VAL A 17 -3.51 -1.46 6.11
CA VAL A 17 -2.44 -0.51 6.38
C VAL A 17 -2.65 0.04 7.78
N ALA A 18 -1.65 -0.15 8.63
CA ALA A 18 -1.56 0.53 9.90
C ALA A 18 -1.08 1.97 9.67
N VAL A 19 -1.88 2.92 10.12
CA VAL A 19 -1.61 4.35 10.10
C VAL A 19 -1.27 4.76 11.53
N ALA A 20 0.01 5.06 11.77
CA ALA A 20 0.51 5.58 13.03
C ALA A 20 0.54 7.11 12.97
N ASP A 21 -0.32 7.76 13.74
CA ASP A 21 -0.32 9.21 13.92
C ASP A 21 0.63 9.58 15.07
N LYS A 22 1.68 10.35 14.74
CA LYS A 22 2.67 10.82 15.71
C LYS A 22 2.16 11.99 16.56
N ASN A 23 1.22 12.78 16.06
CA ASN A 23 0.59 13.88 16.79
C ASN A 23 -0.37 13.34 17.84
N ALA A 24 -1.25 12.41 17.45
CA ALA A 24 -2.20 11.75 18.34
C ALA A 24 -1.57 10.62 19.17
N LYS A 25 -0.33 10.21 18.83
CA LYS A 25 0.36 9.04 19.40
C LYS A 25 -0.51 7.77 19.37
N GLN A 26 -1.25 7.58 18.28
CA GLN A 26 -2.17 6.45 18.11
C GLN A 26 -1.87 5.72 16.81
N GLN A 27 -2.16 4.43 16.76
CA GLN A 27 -2.02 3.62 15.56
C GLN A 27 -3.35 2.92 15.27
N ASN A 28 -3.89 3.15 14.08
CA ASN A 28 -5.14 2.58 13.62
C ASN A 28 -4.90 1.75 12.36
N VAL A 29 -5.55 0.59 12.26
CA VAL A 29 -5.45 -0.27 11.07
C VAL A 29 -6.67 -0.04 10.20
N TYR A 30 -6.44 0.40 8.97
CA TYR A 30 -7.49 0.60 7.98
C TYR A 30 -7.37 -0.45 6.87
N GLU A 31 -8.51 -0.89 6.35
CA GLU A 31 -8.58 -1.79 5.21
C GLU A 31 -8.84 -0.96 3.94
N LEU A 32 -7.91 -1.03 3.00
CA LEU A 32 -7.96 -0.30 1.74
C LEU A 32 -8.18 -1.28 0.60
N GLU A 33 -9.29 -1.12 -0.10
CA GLU A 33 -9.61 -1.90 -1.29
C GLU A 33 -8.70 -1.50 -2.46
N LEU A 34 -8.28 -2.48 -3.24
CA LEU A 34 -7.45 -2.29 -4.42
C LEU A 34 -8.22 -1.50 -5.49
N GLY A 35 -7.60 -0.42 -5.99
CA GLY A 35 -8.17 0.49 -6.98
C GLY A 35 -9.24 1.44 -6.43
N LYS A 36 -9.44 1.49 -5.11
CA LYS A 36 -10.41 2.37 -4.46
C LYS A 36 -9.73 3.45 -3.64
N ASP A 37 -10.35 4.62 -3.63
CA ASP A 37 -10.03 5.69 -2.70
C ASP A 37 -10.62 5.40 -1.31
N PHE A 38 -9.79 5.63 -0.30
CA PHE A 38 -10.13 5.52 1.11
C PHE A 38 -9.78 6.83 1.79
N LYS A 39 -10.79 7.61 2.16
CA LYS A 39 -10.57 8.83 2.92
C LYS A 39 -10.26 8.48 4.37
N LEU A 40 -9.10 8.92 4.86
CA LEU A 40 -8.69 8.71 6.24
C LEU A 40 -9.67 9.49 7.16
N PRO A 41 -10.33 8.83 8.12
CA PRO A 41 -11.03 9.57 9.17
C PRO A 41 -9.99 10.36 9.98
N ASP A 42 -10.38 11.54 10.45
CA ASP A 42 -9.49 12.47 11.18
C ASP A 42 -8.45 13.20 10.32
N SER A 43 -8.53 13.12 8.99
CA SER A 43 -7.68 13.91 8.09
C SER A 43 -8.33 14.20 6.73
N ASP A 44 -7.77 15.14 5.97
CA ASP A 44 -8.14 15.39 4.56
C ASP A 44 -7.30 14.56 3.56
N LEU A 45 -6.64 13.53 4.08
CA LEU A 45 -5.87 12.57 3.30
C LEU A 45 -6.77 11.49 2.72
N THR A 46 -6.59 11.23 1.43
CA THR A 46 -7.21 10.15 0.70
C THR A 46 -6.14 9.17 0.27
N LEU A 47 -6.24 7.95 0.77
CA LEU A 47 -5.35 6.85 0.47
C LEU A 47 -5.90 6.05 -0.68
N THR A 48 -5.05 5.60 -1.59
CA THR A 48 -5.47 4.77 -2.72
C THR A 48 -4.42 3.71 -2.96
N VAL A 49 -4.86 2.46 -3.05
CA VAL A 49 -3.96 1.34 -3.36
C VAL A 49 -4.09 1.03 -4.84
N GLU A 50 -3.14 1.51 -5.64
CA GLU A 50 -3.22 1.31 -7.09
C GLU A 50 -2.93 -0.14 -7.49
N ASN A 51 -1.93 -0.75 -6.87
CA ASN A 51 -1.44 -2.07 -7.23
C ASN A 51 -0.99 -2.86 -6.00
N PHE A 52 -1.12 -4.19 -6.06
CA PHE A 52 -0.56 -5.09 -5.07
C PHE A 52 0.17 -6.24 -5.75
N LEU A 53 1.41 -6.47 -5.30
CA LEU A 53 2.33 -7.46 -5.84
C LEU A 53 2.80 -8.36 -4.68
N PRO A 54 2.33 -9.62 -4.57
CA PRO A 54 2.70 -10.52 -3.48
C PRO A 54 4.16 -11.01 -3.55
N ASN A 55 4.73 -11.06 -4.75
CA ASN A 55 6.15 -11.31 -4.99
C ASN A 55 6.74 -10.18 -5.83
N PHE A 56 6.93 -9.00 -5.24
CA PHE A 56 7.46 -7.82 -5.93
C PHE A 56 8.88 -8.05 -6.44
N VAL A 57 9.07 -7.84 -7.73
CA VAL A 57 10.36 -7.82 -8.40
C VAL A 57 10.46 -6.64 -9.35
N MET A 58 11.68 -6.13 -9.48
CA MET A 58 12.01 -5.06 -10.42
C MET A 58 12.79 -5.66 -11.59
N GLU A 59 12.11 -5.86 -12.71
CA GLU A 59 12.73 -6.31 -13.96
C GLU A 59 13.06 -5.09 -14.84
N GLY A 60 14.31 -4.61 -14.72
CA GLY A 60 14.79 -3.44 -15.43
C GLY A 60 14.03 -2.17 -15.02
N THR A 61 13.10 -1.73 -15.87
CA THR A 61 12.23 -0.55 -15.65
C THR A 61 10.78 -0.92 -15.31
N THR A 62 10.50 -2.22 -15.19
CA THR A 62 9.16 -2.76 -14.92
C THR A 62 9.09 -3.32 -13.50
N LEU A 63 8.09 -2.89 -12.75
CA LEU A 63 7.75 -3.44 -11.44
C LEU A 63 6.66 -4.49 -11.65
N THR A 64 6.95 -5.75 -11.38
CA THR A 64 6.02 -6.86 -11.63
C THR A 64 6.04 -7.86 -10.48
N SER A 65 5.16 -8.86 -10.57
CA SER A 65 5.19 -9.99 -9.68
C SER A 65 5.41 -11.30 -10.43
N ILE A 66 6.42 -12.06 -10.05
CA ILE A 66 6.76 -13.33 -10.73
C ILE A 66 5.99 -14.52 -10.15
N SER A 67 5.29 -14.36 -9.03
CA SER A 67 4.55 -15.44 -8.38
C SER A 67 3.40 -14.88 -7.54
N ASN A 68 2.40 -15.72 -7.27
CA ASN A 68 1.34 -15.41 -6.30
C ASN A 68 1.75 -15.69 -4.84
N GLU A 69 2.93 -16.28 -4.63
CA GLU A 69 3.48 -16.52 -3.30
C GLU A 69 3.83 -15.19 -2.62
N LEU A 70 3.54 -15.09 -1.33
CA LEU A 70 3.83 -13.91 -0.49
C LEU A 70 5.31 -13.82 -0.10
N LYS A 71 6.21 -13.90 -1.09
CA LYS A 71 7.66 -13.85 -0.87
C LYS A 71 8.19 -12.44 -0.69
N ASN A 72 7.58 -11.45 -1.34
CA ASN A 72 7.93 -10.05 -1.18
C ASN A 72 6.69 -9.18 -1.41
N PRO A 73 5.73 -9.17 -0.47
CA PRO A 73 4.48 -8.45 -0.65
C PRO A 73 4.71 -6.95 -0.65
N ALA A 74 4.32 -6.29 -1.74
CA ALA A 74 4.40 -4.86 -1.89
C ALA A 74 3.05 -4.28 -2.36
N ALA A 75 2.56 -3.29 -1.63
CA ALA A 75 1.38 -2.53 -2.01
C ALA A 75 1.78 -1.12 -2.45
N GLN A 76 1.33 -0.69 -3.63
CA GLN A 76 1.53 0.68 -4.09
C GLN A 76 0.50 1.58 -3.43
N LEU A 77 0.95 2.39 -2.47
CA LEU A 77 0.11 3.36 -1.78
C LEU A 77 0.32 4.75 -2.38
N VAL A 78 -0.79 5.39 -2.71
CA VAL A 78 -0.85 6.78 -3.12
C VAL A 78 -1.64 7.56 -2.08
N ILE A 79 -1.15 8.73 -1.70
CA ILE A 79 -1.82 9.62 -0.75
C ILE A 79 -2.07 10.94 -1.46
N HIS A 80 -3.33 11.32 -1.47
CA HIS A 80 -3.80 12.61 -1.95
C HIS A 80 -4.23 13.47 -0.76
N GLU A 81 -3.81 14.73 -0.75
CA GLU A 81 -4.34 15.75 0.15
C GLU A 81 -5.28 16.64 -0.66
N GLY A 82 -6.59 16.47 -0.46
CA GLY A 82 -7.61 17.09 -1.30
C GLY A 82 -7.53 16.64 -2.77
N LYS A 83 -6.97 17.48 -3.64
CA LYS A 83 -6.81 17.21 -5.09
C LYS A 83 -5.35 16.98 -5.51
N LYS A 84 -4.41 17.01 -4.57
CA LYS A 84 -2.97 16.95 -4.87
C LYS A 84 -2.39 15.62 -4.37
N GLU A 85 -1.70 14.90 -5.25
CA GLU A 85 -0.88 13.76 -4.84
C GLU A 85 0.30 14.29 -4.02
N ILE A 86 0.35 13.94 -2.74
CA ILE A 86 1.44 14.31 -1.83
C ILE A 86 2.43 13.17 -1.63
N PHE A 87 2.02 11.94 -1.91
CA PHE A 87 2.87 10.77 -1.82
C PHE A 87 2.46 9.67 -2.76
N LYS A 88 3.47 8.98 -3.27
CA LYS A 88 3.33 7.76 -4.05
C LYS A 88 4.52 6.87 -3.76
N GLY A 89 4.26 5.69 -3.20
CA GLY A 89 5.32 4.77 -2.80
C GLY A 89 4.85 3.34 -2.69
N TRP A 90 5.79 2.45 -2.38
CA TRP A 90 5.54 1.03 -2.16
C TRP A 90 5.73 0.69 -0.70
N LEU A 91 4.72 0.06 -0.10
CA LEU A 91 4.76 -0.46 1.26
C LEU A 91 5.11 -1.94 1.22
N PHE A 92 6.13 -2.35 1.96
CA PHE A 92 6.60 -3.73 2.04
C PHE A 92 6.33 -4.29 3.44
N THR A 93 5.78 -5.50 3.53
CA THR A 93 5.59 -6.17 4.84
C THR A 93 6.91 -6.60 5.47
N LEU A 94 7.88 -7.00 4.65
CA LEU A 94 9.18 -7.51 5.10
C LEU A 94 10.14 -6.40 5.55
N TYR A 95 9.91 -5.17 5.08
CA TYR A 95 10.78 -4.02 5.35
C TYR A 95 9.97 -2.81 5.79
N PRO A 96 9.35 -2.85 6.99
CA PRO A 96 8.52 -1.76 7.48
C PRO A 96 9.29 -0.46 7.70
N THR A 97 10.64 -0.50 7.77
CA THR A 97 11.51 0.64 8.04
C THR A 97 12.34 1.11 6.84
N THR A 98 12.55 0.27 5.82
CA THR A 98 13.49 0.57 4.70
C THR A 98 12.86 1.44 3.60
N HIS A 99 11.53 1.43 3.48
CA HIS A 99 10.78 2.31 2.57
C HIS A 99 9.55 2.91 3.27
N ALA A 100 9.64 3.15 4.58
CA ALA A 100 8.59 3.81 5.32
C ALA A 100 8.34 5.19 4.70
N PHE A 101 7.08 5.52 4.38
CA PHE A 101 6.71 6.89 4.08
C PHE A 101 7.11 7.75 5.28
N GLN A 102 8.13 8.58 5.13
CA GLN A 102 8.55 9.53 6.15
C GLN A 102 7.66 10.76 6.08
N HIS A 103 6.41 10.64 6.49
CA HIS A 103 5.63 11.84 6.82
C HIS A 103 6.05 12.33 8.22
N PRO A 104 6.13 13.65 8.44
CA PRO A 104 6.36 14.20 9.78
C PRO A 104 5.24 13.80 10.76
N GLN A 105 4.02 13.60 10.26
CA GLN A 105 2.82 13.36 11.07
C GLN A 105 2.32 11.91 11.07
N TYR A 106 2.38 11.21 9.93
CA TYR A 106 1.78 9.89 9.73
C TYR A 106 2.80 8.85 9.27
N GLY A 107 2.81 7.67 9.89
CA GLY A 107 3.52 6.48 9.40
C GLY A 107 2.53 5.50 8.80
N PHE A 108 2.81 4.98 7.61
CA PHE A 108 1.99 3.94 6.97
C PHE A 108 2.79 2.65 6.91
N THR A 109 2.21 1.57 7.41
CA THR A 109 2.84 0.25 7.42
C THR A 109 1.84 -0.77 6.90
N LEU A 110 2.22 -1.52 5.88
CA LEU A 110 1.44 -2.65 5.40
C LEU A 110 1.54 -3.76 6.45
N VAL A 111 0.42 -4.07 7.11
CA VAL A 111 0.38 -5.08 8.18
C VAL A 111 -0.29 -6.37 7.74
N ASP A 112 -1.24 -6.31 6.81
CA ASP A 112 -2.00 -7.48 6.38
C ASP A 112 -2.56 -7.30 4.96
N TYR A 113 -3.16 -8.34 4.41
CA TYR A 113 -3.73 -8.38 3.07
C TYR A 113 -4.96 -9.29 2.98
N VAL A 114 -5.95 -8.88 2.19
CA VAL A 114 -7.24 -9.56 2.05
C VAL A 114 -7.31 -10.23 0.68
N PRO A 115 -7.32 -11.57 0.60
CA PRO A 115 -7.52 -12.26 -0.66
C PRO A 115 -8.95 -12.03 -1.20
N ALA A 116 -9.07 -11.89 -2.51
CA ALA A 116 -10.35 -11.94 -3.20
C ALA A 116 -10.74 -13.42 -3.32
N HIS A 117 -11.69 -13.84 -2.48
CA HIS A 117 -12.12 -15.24 -2.40
C HIS A 117 -13.14 -15.60 -3.48
#